data_AF-A0A3D5ZPJ6-F1
#
_entry.id   AF-A0A3D5ZPJ6-F1
#
_cell.length_a   1.000
_cell.length_b   1.000
_cell.length_c   1.000
_cell.angle_alpha   90.00
_cell.angle_beta   90.00
_cell.angle_gamma   90.00
#
_symmetry.space_group_name_H-M   'P 1'
#
loop_
_entity.id
_entity.type
_entity.pdbx_description
1 polymer ?
#
loop_
_entity_poly.entity_id
_entity_poly.type
_entity_poly.pdbx_seq_one_letter_code
_entity_poly.pdbx_strand_id
1 'polypeptide(L)'
;MGGRGTYAIGNNVKYQYKTVGKINGVKVLQPIDDSRSIKLPEESHKSNSYIVLDKSGVFKQMRVYNEKHEAIYEVGYHQEKSLGSGKVLHVHLYAKPGDINHKKADKFAIGPGNEYFEKVKKYLSGVKI
;
A
#
# COMPACT_ATOMS: atom_id res chain seq x y z
N MET A 1 -5.76 22.99 5.26
CA MET A 1 -5.75 22.12 6.47
C MET A 1 -7.03 21.33 6.41
N GLY A 2 -6.97 20.00 6.41
CA GLY A 2 -8.16 19.19 6.14
C GLY A 2 -7.81 17.72 6.30
N GLY A 3 -8.11 17.20 7.48
CA GLY A 3 -7.96 15.80 7.77
C GLY A 3 -8.62 15.52 9.09
N ARG A 4 -9.80 14.93 9.02
CA ARG A 4 -10.49 14.33 10.16
C ARG A 4 -9.65 13.13 10.62
N GLY A 5 -8.55 13.42 11.31
CA GLY A 5 -8.08 12.54 12.36
C GLY A 5 -9.22 12.48 13.35
N THR A 6 -9.82 11.30 13.46
CA THR A 6 -10.55 10.92 14.66
C THR A 6 -9.64 11.24 15.83
N TYR A 7 -9.98 12.34 16.52
CA TYR A 7 -9.48 12.72 17.83
C TYR A 7 -9.93 11.63 18.82
N ALA A 8 -9.30 10.47 18.77
CA ALA A 8 -9.34 9.50 19.85
C ALA A 8 -8.33 9.97 20.90
N ILE A 9 -8.81 10.87 21.76
CA ILE A 9 -8.44 11.06 23.17
C ILE A 9 -7.05 10.47 23.53
N GLY A 10 -6.04 11.34 23.59
CA GLY A 10 -4.92 11.18 24.52
C GLY A 10 -3.74 10.31 24.11
N ASN A 11 -3.72 9.67 22.94
CA ASN A 11 -2.51 8.98 22.45
C ASN A 11 -2.00 9.64 21.18
N ASN A 12 -0.87 10.34 21.27
CA ASN A 12 -0.08 10.75 20.11
C ASN A 12 0.42 9.47 19.43
N VAL A 13 -0.40 8.88 18.55
CA VAL A 13 -0.02 7.68 17.80
C VAL A 13 1.14 8.09 16.91
N LYS A 14 2.36 7.81 17.37
CA LYS A 14 3.59 8.10 16.61
C LYS A 14 3.36 7.59 15.19
N TYR A 15 3.59 8.48 14.21
CA TYR A 15 3.60 8.09 12.81
C TYR A 15 4.45 6.83 12.67
N GLN A 16 3.84 5.73 12.21
CA GLN A 16 4.55 4.45 12.11
C GLN A 16 5.39 4.37 10.83
N TYR A 17 5.35 5.42 10.00
CA TYR A 17 6.05 5.53 8.74
C TYR A 17 6.70 6.90 8.57
N LYS A 18 7.81 6.94 7.83
CA LYS A 18 8.47 8.16 7.35
C LYS A 18 8.36 8.24 5.83
N THR A 19 8.18 9.44 5.29
CA THR A 19 8.28 9.64 3.84
C THR A 19 9.77 9.68 3.47
N VAL A 20 10.24 8.71 2.69
CA VAL A 20 11.64 8.62 2.27
C VAL A 20 11.90 9.26 0.91
N GLY A 21 10.85 9.52 0.15
CA GLY A 21 10.97 10.18 -1.15
C GLY A 21 9.68 10.17 -1.94
N LYS A 22 9.81 10.43 -3.25
CA LYS A 22 8.74 10.29 -4.22
C LYS A 22 9.25 9.51 -5.43
N ILE A 23 8.52 8.50 -5.87
CA ILE A 23 8.78 7.81 -7.14
C ILE A 23 7.66 8.18 -8.10
N ASN A 24 7.99 8.77 -9.24
CA ASN A 24 7.01 9.16 -10.26
C ASN A 24 5.85 10.03 -9.70
N GLY A 25 6.17 10.94 -8.76
CA GLY A 25 5.20 11.80 -8.07
C GLY A 25 4.45 11.13 -6.90
N VAL A 26 4.55 9.81 -6.74
CA VAL A 26 3.93 9.06 -5.64
C VAL A 26 4.82 9.07 -4.41
N LYS A 27 4.26 9.44 -3.25
CA LYS A 27 5.01 9.45 -1.99
C LYS A 27 5.38 8.04 -1.56
N VAL A 28 6.65 7.86 -1.25
CA VAL A 28 7.21 6.64 -0.72
C VAL A 28 7.31 6.75 0.78
N LEU A 29 6.58 5.89 1.46
CA LEU A 29 6.57 5.70 2.89
C LEU A 29 7.46 4.50 3.23
N GLN A 30 8.09 4.54 4.39
CA GLN A 30 8.88 3.44 4.91
C GLN A 30 8.57 3.30 6.40
N PRO A 31 8.34 2.07 6.91
CA PRO A 31 8.08 1.89 8.33
C PRO A 31 9.25 2.43 9.16
N ILE A 32 8.93 3.06 10.30
CA ILE A 32 9.93 3.50 11.27
C ILE A 32 10.48 2.30 12.05
N ASP A 33 9.62 1.30 12.30
CA ASP A 33 9.94 0.10 13.07
C ASP A 33 9.76 -1.16 12.20
N ASP A 34 10.79 -2.00 12.16
CA ASP A 34 10.89 -3.15 11.24
C ASP A 34 9.94 -4.30 11.61
N SER A 35 9.61 -4.42 12.92
CA SER A 35 8.70 -5.44 13.43
C SER A 35 7.23 -5.09 13.24
N ARG A 36 6.91 -3.90 12.71
CA ARG A 36 5.54 -3.44 12.52
C ARG A 36 5.22 -3.34 11.03
N SER A 37 4.30 -4.19 10.58
CA SER A 37 3.58 -3.94 9.32
C SER A 37 2.82 -2.63 9.46
N ILE A 38 3.24 -1.62 8.71
CA ILE A 38 2.45 -0.40 8.59
C ILE A 38 1.19 -0.70 7.81
N LYS A 39 0.04 -0.48 8.45
CA LYS A 39 -1.22 -0.34 7.74
C LYS A 39 -1.18 1.01 7.03
N LEU A 40 -1.28 0.97 5.70
CA LEU A 40 -1.50 2.19 4.93
C LEU A 40 -2.80 2.85 5.42
N PRO A 41 -2.86 4.19 5.46
CA PRO A 41 -4.06 4.87 5.90
C PRO A 41 -5.25 4.48 5.01
N GLU A 42 -6.42 4.33 5.61
CA GLU A 42 -7.66 3.93 4.92
C GLU A 42 -8.13 5.05 3.98
N GLU A 43 -7.85 6.29 4.37
CA GLU A 43 -8.13 7.50 3.61
C GLU A 43 -6.85 8.32 3.41
N SER A 44 -6.68 8.84 2.20
CA SER A 44 -5.61 9.80 1.95
C SER A 44 -6.05 11.22 2.26
N HIS A 45 -5.14 12.07 2.70
CA HIS A 45 -5.48 13.48 2.92
C HIS A 45 -5.12 14.39 1.75
N LYS A 46 -4.17 13.98 0.89
CA LYS A 46 -3.60 14.83 -0.18
C LYS A 46 -2.93 14.06 -1.33
N SER A 47 -2.87 12.73 -1.29
CA SER A 47 -2.10 11.96 -2.28
C SER A 47 -2.93 10.83 -2.86
N ASN A 48 -2.97 10.67 -4.18
CA ASN A 48 -3.79 9.62 -4.80
C ASN A 48 -3.18 8.22 -4.63
N SER A 49 -1.95 8.10 -4.13
CA SER A 49 -1.31 6.81 -3.89
C SER A 49 -0.20 6.94 -2.86
N TYR A 50 0.08 5.84 -2.16
CA TYR A 50 1.25 5.70 -1.30
C TYR A 50 1.94 4.37 -1.60
N ILE A 51 3.26 4.40 -1.67
CA ILE A 51 4.10 3.21 -1.80
C ILE A 51 4.79 2.98 -0.47
N VAL A 52 4.90 1.73 -0.05
CA VAL A 52 5.72 1.31 1.07
C VAL A 52 6.90 0.52 0.55
N LEU A 53 8.09 0.95 0.92
CA LEU A 53 9.30 0.16 0.74
C LEU A 53 9.68 -0.54 2.05
N ASP A 54 10.39 -1.63 1.91
CA ASP A 54 11.12 -2.31 2.96
C ASP A 54 12.44 -1.57 3.26
N LYS A 55 13.15 -1.94 4.32
CA LYS A 55 14.36 -1.24 4.76
C LYS A 55 15.49 -1.29 3.72
N SER A 56 15.52 -2.35 2.92
CA SER A 56 16.42 -2.50 1.77
C SER A 56 16.01 -1.65 0.56
N GLY A 57 14.95 -0.85 0.66
CA GLY A 57 14.39 -0.09 -0.47
C GLY A 57 13.58 -0.96 -1.44
N VAL A 58 13.23 -2.18 -1.04
CA VAL A 58 12.47 -3.14 -1.86
C VAL A 58 10.98 -2.85 -1.72
N PHE A 59 10.23 -2.82 -2.83
CA PHE A 59 8.78 -2.64 -2.77
C PHE A 59 8.10 -3.72 -1.92
N LYS A 60 7.26 -3.28 -0.98
CA LYS A 60 6.55 -4.13 -0.03
C LYS A 60 5.05 -4.10 -0.27
N GLN A 61 4.48 -2.91 -0.37
CA GLN A 61 3.05 -2.72 -0.64
C GLN A 61 2.81 -1.32 -1.26
N MET A 62 1.71 -1.14 -1.96
CA MET A 62 1.26 0.14 -2.48
C MET A 62 -0.26 0.20 -2.43
N ARG A 63 -0.80 1.31 -1.94
CA ARG A 63 -2.25 1.55 -1.94
C ARG A 63 -2.59 2.72 -2.84
N VAL A 64 -3.63 2.55 -3.62
CA VAL A 64 -4.15 3.56 -4.52
C VAL A 64 -5.51 4.03 -4.03
N TYR A 65 -5.71 5.33 -4.11
CA TYR A 65 -6.90 6.02 -3.65
C TYR A 65 -7.57 6.72 -4.83
N ASN A 66 -8.89 6.85 -4.77
CA ASN A 66 -9.64 7.66 -5.73
C ASN A 66 -9.52 9.16 -5.42
N GLU A 67 -10.21 9.99 -6.21
CA GLU A 67 -10.27 11.45 -6.03
C GLU A 67 -10.92 11.88 -4.70
N LYS A 68 -11.79 11.04 -4.15
CA LYS A 68 -12.37 11.21 -2.81
C LYS A 68 -11.43 10.75 -1.71
N HIS A 69 -10.22 10.35 -2.07
CA HIS A 69 -9.21 9.79 -1.19
C HIS A 69 -9.57 8.47 -0.50
N GLU A 70 -10.47 7.71 -1.10
CA GLU A 70 -10.91 6.41 -0.63
C GLU A 70 -10.03 5.30 -1.26
N ALA A 71 -9.58 4.33 -0.46
CA ALA A 71 -8.78 3.21 -0.95
C ALA A 71 -9.57 2.35 -1.96
N ILE A 72 -9.06 2.20 -3.18
CA ILE A 72 -9.69 1.40 -4.25
C ILE A 72 -9.04 0.04 -4.42
N TYR A 73 -7.71 -0.02 -4.36
CA TYR A 73 -6.97 -1.27 -4.41
C TYR A 73 -5.61 -1.10 -3.75
N GLU A 74 -5.07 -2.23 -3.33
CA GLU A 74 -3.74 -2.36 -2.76
C GLU A 74 -2.96 -3.42 -3.53
N VAL A 75 -1.65 -3.22 -3.67
CA VAL A 75 -0.74 -4.14 -4.33
C VAL A 75 0.33 -4.52 -3.32
N GLY A 76 0.39 -5.79 -2.95
CA GLY A 76 1.34 -6.34 -1.99
C GLY A 76 2.39 -7.22 -2.67
N TYR A 77 3.64 -7.11 -2.25
CA TYR A 77 4.70 -8.08 -2.55
C TYR A 77 5.12 -8.79 -1.26
N HIS A 78 4.34 -9.81 -0.89
CA HIS A 78 4.63 -10.64 0.27
C HIS A 78 4.19 -12.07 0.04
N GLN A 79 4.56 -12.94 0.97
CA GLN A 79 4.10 -14.31 0.94
C GLN A 79 2.61 -14.35 1.28
N GLU A 80 1.81 -14.80 0.33
CA GLU A 80 0.37 -15.01 0.48
C GLU A 80 0.12 -16.51 0.45
N LYS A 81 -0.19 -17.10 1.62
CA LYS A 81 -0.42 -18.56 1.75
C LYS A 81 -1.51 -19.08 0.79
N SER A 82 -2.45 -18.22 0.39
CA SER A 82 -3.52 -18.58 -0.55
C SER A 82 -3.08 -18.61 -2.02
N LEU A 83 -1.97 -17.95 -2.40
CA LEU A 83 -1.54 -17.81 -3.79
C LEU A 83 -0.24 -18.58 -4.12
N GLY A 84 0.49 -19.06 -3.12
CA GLY A 84 1.63 -19.96 -3.34
C GLY A 84 2.65 -19.97 -2.22
N SER A 85 3.69 -20.79 -2.40
CA SER A 85 4.85 -20.87 -1.50
C SER A 85 5.97 -19.95 -2.00
N GLY A 86 5.89 -18.66 -1.62
CA GLY A 86 6.93 -17.68 -1.96
C GLY A 86 6.43 -16.24 -1.85
N LYS A 87 7.33 -15.25 -2.01
CA LYS A 87 6.92 -13.85 -2.15
C LYS A 87 6.27 -13.68 -3.52
N VAL A 88 4.97 -13.37 -3.54
CA VAL A 88 4.21 -13.19 -4.77
C VAL A 88 3.66 -11.78 -4.80
N LEU A 89 3.70 -11.18 -5.98
CA LEU A 89 3.04 -9.90 -6.22
C LEU A 89 1.55 -10.16 -6.43
N HIS A 90 0.71 -9.51 -5.65
CA HIS A 90 -0.73 -9.68 -5.72
C HIS A 90 -1.44 -8.36 -5.45
N VAL A 91 -2.67 -8.27 -5.95
CA VAL A 91 -3.54 -7.11 -5.80
C VAL A 91 -4.71 -7.50 -4.93
N HIS A 92 -5.07 -6.63 -3.98
CA HIS A 92 -6.33 -6.65 -3.26
C HIS A 92 -7.19 -5.52 -3.82
N LEU A 93 -8.19 -5.88 -4.63
CA LEU A 93 -9.17 -4.96 -5.19
C LEU A 93 -10.35 -4.85 -4.23
N TYR A 94 -10.57 -3.68 -3.64
CA TYR A 94 -11.69 -3.47 -2.74
C TYR A 94 -13.00 -3.38 -3.54
N ALA A 95 -14.02 -4.13 -3.12
CA ALA A 95 -15.33 -4.13 -3.79
C ALA A 95 -16.02 -2.76 -3.75
N LYS A 96 -15.71 -1.94 -2.74
CA LYS A 96 -16.14 -0.54 -2.65
C LYS A 96 -14.97 0.36 -2.26
N PRO A 97 -14.84 1.54 -2.88
CA PRO A 97 -13.85 2.53 -2.46
C PRO A 97 -14.05 2.87 -0.98
N GLY A 98 -12.98 2.77 -0.18
CA GLY A 98 -13.00 3.07 1.25
C GLY A 98 -13.45 1.90 2.13
N ASP A 99 -14.00 0.83 1.54
CA ASP A 99 -14.35 -0.39 2.26
C ASP A 99 -13.13 -1.33 2.29
N ILE A 100 -12.23 -1.09 3.25
CA ILE A 100 -11.03 -1.90 3.47
C ILE A 100 -11.31 -3.30 4.05
N ASN A 101 -12.47 -3.90 3.76
CA ASN A 101 -12.72 -5.30 4.10
C ASN A 101 -11.91 -6.23 3.21
N HIS A 102 -10.72 -6.61 3.68
CA HIS A 102 -9.88 -7.62 3.02
C HIS A 102 -10.59 -8.98 2.81
N LYS A 103 -11.69 -9.27 3.54
CA LYS A 103 -12.52 -10.47 3.31
C LYS A 103 -13.44 -10.37 2.08
N LYS A 104 -13.81 -9.16 1.68
CA LYS A 104 -14.64 -8.88 0.50
C LYS A 104 -13.82 -8.39 -0.69
N ALA A 105 -12.55 -8.07 -0.47
CA ALA A 105 -11.65 -7.66 -1.52
C ALA A 105 -11.28 -8.88 -2.39
N ASP A 106 -11.33 -8.68 -3.70
CA ASP A 106 -10.82 -9.65 -4.67
C ASP A 106 -9.30 -9.67 -4.59
N LYS A 107 -8.73 -10.86 -4.38
CA LYS A 107 -7.29 -11.06 -4.29
C LYS A 107 -6.81 -11.93 -5.43
N PHE A 108 -5.90 -11.39 -6.24
CA PHE A 108 -5.34 -12.12 -7.37
C PHE A 108 -3.85 -11.82 -7.52
N ALA A 109 -3.08 -12.85 -7.86
CA ALA A 109 -1.68 -12.70 -8.18
C ALA A 109 -1.55 -11.95 -9.52
N ILE A 110 -0.58 -11.04 -9.58
CA ILE A 110 -0.26 -10.31 -10.80
C ILE A 110 1.17 -10.62 -11.21
N GLY A 111 1.35 -10.89 -12.50
CA GLY A 111 2.65 -11.20 -13.10
C GLY A 111 2.95 -10.31 -14.31
N PRO A 112 4.15 -10.45 -14.90
CA PRO A 112 4.51 -9.78 -16.14
C PRO A 112 3.46 -10.06 -17.23
N GLY A 113 2.91 -9.00 -17.82
CA GLY A 113 1.79 -9.07 -18.77
C GLY A 113 0.42 -8.65 -18.22
N ASN A 114 0.28 -8.48 -16.89
CA ASN A 114 -0.96 -7.96 -16.28
C ASN A 114 -0.98 -6.42 -16.28
N GLU A 115 -2.15 -5.79 -16.50
CA GLU A 115 -2.29 -4.32 -16.50
C GLU A 115 -1.89 -3.66 -15.17
N TYR A 116 -2.15 -4.32 -14.03
CA TYR A 116 -1.82 -3.80 -12.71
C TYR A 116 -0.31 -3.90 -12.49
N PHE A 117 0.29 -4.99 -12.97
CA PHE A 117 1.73 -5.18 -12.97
C PHE A 117 2.42 -4.08 -13.78
N GLU A 118 1.96 -3.80 -14.99
CA GLU A 118 2.47 -2.73 -15.85
C GLU A 118 2.40 -1.35 -15.17
N LYS A 119 1.35 -1.09 -14.38
CA LYS A 119 1.19 0.16 -13.62
C LYS A 119 2.16 0.23 -12.44
N VAL A 120 2.39 -0.89 -11.75
CA VAL A 120 3.26 -0.91 -10.57
C VAL A 120 4.73 -1.17 -10.86
N LYS A 121 5.09 -1.75 -12.02
CA LYS A 121 6.48 -2.14 -12.35
C LYS A 121 7.47 -0.99 -12.23
N LYS A 122 7.04 0.23 -12.57
CA LYS A 122 7.81 1.48 -12.41
C LYS A 122 8.10 1.85 -10.95
N TYR A 123 7.38 1.26 -10.00
CA TYR A 123 7.52 1.43 -8.56
C TYR A 123 8.14 0.20 -7.88
N LEU A 124 8.25 -0.94 -8.57
CA LEU A 124 8.84 -2.19 -8.07
C LEU A 124 10.37 -2.09 -7.98
N SER A 125 10.87 -1.12 -7.22
CA SER A 125 12.29 -1.00 -6.92
C SER A 125 12.73 -2.20 -6.07
N GLY A 126 13.75 -2.94 -6.54
CA GLY A 126 14.37 -4.04 -5.80
C GLY A 126 13.55 -5.34 -5.69
N VAL A 127 12.43 -5.46 -6.42
CA VAL A 127 11.63 -6.70 -6.44
C VAL A 127 12.25 -7.69 -7.42
N LYS A 128 12.51 -8.92 -6.97
CA LYS A 128 12.82 -10.04 -7.86
C LYS A 128 11.51 -10.72 -8.25
N ILE A 129 11.17 -10.64 -9.53
CA ILE A 129 9.93 -11.13 -10.13
C ILE A 129 10.29 -12.32 -11.01
#